data_AF-A0A956LML5-F1
#
_entry.id   AF-A0A956LML5-F1
#
_cell.length_a   1.000
_cell.length_b   1.000
_cell.length_c   1.000
_cell.angle_alpha   90.00
_cell.angle_beta   90.00
_cell.angle_gamma   90.00
#
_symmetry.space_group_name_H-M   'P 1'
#
loop_
_entity.id
_entity.type
_entity.pdbx_description
1 polymer ?
#
loop_
_entity_poly.entity_id
_entity_poly.type
_entity_poly.pdbx_seq_one_letter_code
_entity_poly.pdbx_strand_id
1 'polypeptide(L)' 'MPTISHALTVDGRARSPNEDAYLADDALRLYAVADGVSTGAAGEIAAQRAIQVLHEAFQEAVEA' A
#
# COMPACT_ATOMS: atom_id res chain seq x y z
N MET A 1 20.62 -14.10 8.20
CA MET A 1 19.33 -13.83 8.87
C MET A 1 18.22 -14.16 7.90
N PRO A 2 17.15 -14.85 8.31
CA PRO A 2 16.00 -15.08 7.44
C PRO A 2 15.25 -13.75 7.21
N THR A 3 14.77 -13.54 5.99
CA THR A 3 13.82 -12.45 5.70
C THR A 3 12.51 -12.72 6.43
N ILE A 4 12.02 -11.75 7.19
CA ILE A 4 10.78 -11.86 7.97
C ILE A 4 9.59 -11.37 7.14
N SER A 5 9.73 -10.22 6.48
CA SER A 5 8.77 -9.68 5.52
C SER A 5 9.50 -8.84 4.46
N HIS A 6 8.85 -8.58 3.33
CA HIS A 6 9.36 -7.71 2.26
C HIS A 6 8.22 -7.18 1.40
N ALA A 7 8.34 -5.95 0.93
CA ALA A 7 7.44 -5.37 -0.05
C ALA A 7 8.24 -4.52 -1.05
N LEU A 8 7.83 -4.59 -2.32
CA LEU A 8 8.46 -3.91 -3.44
C LEU A 8 7.38 -3.67 -4.50
N THR A 9 7.37 -2.47 -5.08
CA THR A 9 6.59 -2.17 -6.28
C THR A 9 7.47 -1.41 -7.27
N VAL A 10 7.18 -1.55 -8.57
CA VAL A 10 7.96 -0.97 -9.67
C VAL A 10 7.02 -0.52 -10.77
N ASP A 11 7.40 0.55 -11.48
CA ASP A 11 6.69 0.93 -12.70
C ASP A 11 6.72 -0.22 -13.72
N GLY A 12 5.56 -0.48 -14.33
CA GLY A 12 5.44 -1.40 -15.43
C GLY A 12 6.04 -0.84 -16.71
N ARG A 13 6.44 -1.71 -17.65
CA ARG A 13 6.99 -1.28 -18.96
C ARG A 13 6.01 -0.48 -19.84
N ALA A 14 4.71 -0.64 -19.60
CA ALA A 14 3.65 -0.14 -20.48
C ALA A 14 2.83 1.00 -19.88
N ARG A 15 2.92 1.24 -18.56
CA ARG A 15 2.11 2.24 -17.85
C ARG A 15 3.00 2.99 -16.87
N SER A 16 2.84 4.31 -16.90
CA SER A 16 3.38 5.26 -15.95
C SER A 16 2.30 6.32 -15.76
N PRO A 17 1.94 6.69 -14.53
CA PRO A 17 2.55 6.26 -13.26
C PRO A 17 2.14 4.84 -12.81
N ASN A 18 2.92 4.23 -11.92
CA ASN A 18 2.51 3.04 -11.17
C ASN A 18 1.34 3.39 -10.23
N GLU A 19 0.25 2.64 -10.37
CA GLU A 19 -0.97 2.84 -9.58
C GLU A 19 -1.04 1.87 -8.40
N ASP A 20 0.01 1.06 -8.16
CA ASP A 20 0.12 0.18 -7.01
C ASP A 20 0.65 0.92 -5.77
N ALA A 21 0.14 0.54 -4.60
CA ALA A 21 0.68 0.92 -3.30
C ALA A 21 0.74 -0.29 -2.37
N TYR A 22 1.64 -0.28 -1.39
CA TYR A 22 1.78 -1.35 -0.40
C TYR A 22 1.98 -0.80 1.02
N LEU A 23 1.66 -1.63 2.01
CA LEU A 23 1.98 -1.45 3.43
C LEU A 23 2.68 -2.71 3.94
N ALA A 24 3.79 -2.54 4.66
CA ALA A 24 4.45 -3.60 5.38
C ALA A 24 4.89 -3.05 6.75
N ASP A 25 4.15 -3.42 7.79
CA ASP A 25 4.41 -3.01 9.17
C ASP A 25 4.47 -4.25 10.07
N ASP A 26 5.70 -4.72 10.32
CA ASP A 26 5.96 -5.89 11.17
C ASP A 26 5.51 -5.69 12.62
N ALA A 27 5.56 -4.45 13.12
CA ALA A 27 5.19 -4.13 14.50
C ALA A 27 3.68 -4.25 14.71
N LEU A 28 2.89 -3.76 13.74
CA LEU A 28 1.44 -3.94 13.71
C LEU A 28 1.02 -5.32 13.20
N ARG A 29 1.95 -6.11 12.65
CA ARG A 29 1.68 -7.35 11.89
C ARG A 29 0.66 -7.10 10.77
N LEU A 30 0.76 -5.95 10.12
CA LEU A 30 -0.16 -5.48 9.10
C LEU A 30 0.55 -5.39 7.74
N TYR A 31 -0.03 -6.05 6.74
CA TYR A 31 0.48 -6.06 5.38
C TYR A 31 -0.69 -5.88 4.41
N ALA A 32 -0.53 -5.00 3.43
CA ALA A 32 -1.56 -4.72 2.45
C ALA A 32 -0.96 -4.33 1.10
N VAL A 33 -1.73 -4.56 0.04
CA VAL A 33 -1.46 -4.10 -1.33
C VAL A 33 -2.76 -3.50 -1.88
N ALA A 34 -2.64 -2.40 -2.60
CA ALA A 34 -3.74 -1.74 -3.30
C ALA A 34 -3.32 -1.48 -4.75
N ASP A 35 -4.20 -1.83 -5.70
CA ASP A 35 -4.06 -1.56 -7.14
C ASP A 35 -5.09 -0.48 -7.51
N GLY A 36 -4.61 0.67 -7.98
CA GLY A 36 -5.42 1.79 -8.39
C GLY A 36 -6.13 1.53 -9.72
N VAL A 37 -7.45 1.74 -9.76
CA VAL A 37 -8.21 1.52 -11.01
C VAL A 37 -8.00 2.66 -11.99
N SER A 38 -7.36 2.34 -13.13
CA SER A 38 -6.98 3.28 -14.18
C SER A 38 -8.12 3.93 -14.99
N THR A 39 -9.40 3.61 -14.69
CA THR A 39 -10.56 4.14 -15.43
C THR A 39 -10.99 5.53 -14.95
N GLY A 40 -10.44 6.01 -13.83
CA GLY A 40 -10.59 7.37 -13.33
C GLY A 40 -9.29 8.15 -13.44
N ALA A 41 -9.34 9.49 -13.26
CA ALA A 41 -8.13 10.25 -13.05
C ALA A 41 -7.53 9.88 -11.69
N ALA A 42 -6.24 9.49 -11.67
CA ALA A 42 -5.41 9.28 -10.48
C ALA A 42 -5.65 7.97 -9.67
N GLY A 43 -5.51 6.80 -10.31
CA GLY A 43 -5.48 5.52 -9.61
C GLY A 43 -4.36 5.45 -8.56
N GLU A 44 -3.20 6.06 -8.83
CA GLU A 44 -2.09 6.18 -7.88
C GLU A 44 -2.51 6.84 -6.55
N ILE A 45 -3.32 7.90 -6.62
CA ILE A 45 -3.78 8.63 -5.43
C ILE A 45 -4.77 7.78 -4.65
N ALA A 46 -5.66 7.06 -5.36
CA ALA A 46 -6.62 6.18 -4.72
C ALA A 46 -5.93 5.03 -3.97
N ALA A 47 -4.95 4.36 -4.59
CA ALA A 47 -4.20 3.28 -3.96
C ALA A 47 -3.38 3.77 -2.75
N GLN A 48 -2.67 4.90 -2.89
CA GLN A 48 -1.95 5.51 -1.77
C GLN A 48 -2.88 5.87 -0.61
N ARG A 49 -4.04 6.46 -0.92
CA ARG A 49 -5.01 6.85 0.11
C ARG A 49 -5.61 5.64 0.83
N ALA A 50 -5.88 4.56 0.10
CA ALA A 50 -6.39 3.32 0.70
C ALA A 50 -5.39 2.73 1.70
N ILE A 51 -4.10 2.68 1.33
CA ILE A 51 -3.03 2.22 2.22
C ILE A 51 -2.89 3.13 3.44
N GLN A 52 -2.87 4.45 3.24
CA GLN A 52 -2.74 5.42 4.33
C GLN A 52 -3.86 5.27 5.36
N VAL A 53 -5.12 5.27 4.92
CA VAL A 53 -6.28 5.19 5.82
C VAL A 53 -6.31 3.85 6.55
N LEU A 54 -5.91 2.75 5.89
CA LEU A 54 -5.81 1.44 6.53
C LEU A 54 -4.75 1.46 7.64
N HIS A 55 -3.60 2.08 7.41
CA HIS A 55 -2.54 2.17 8.42
C HIS A 55 -2.98 2.98 9.64
N GLU A 56 -3.54 4.17 9.41
CA GLU A 56 -4.05 5.07 10.46
C GLU A 56 -5.12 4.35 11.32
N ALA A 57 -6.10 3.71 10.70
CA ALA A 57 -7.17 3.02 11.42
C ALA A 57 -6.65 1.87 12.31
N PHE A 58 -5.61 1.16 11.87
CA PHE A 58 -5.00 0.08 12.67
C PHE A 58 -4.13 0.63 13.80
N GLN A 59 -3.44 1.74 13.60
CA GLN A 59 -2.69 2.41 14.67
C GLN A 59 -3.64 2.87 15.78
N GLU A 60 -4.72 3.54 15.42
CA GLU A 60 -5.76 3.97 16.37
C GLU A 60 -6.37 2.78 17.13
N ALA A 61 -6.65 1.67 16.44
CA ALA A 61 -7.22 0.48 17.07
C ALA A 61 -6.28 -0.25 18.03
N VAL A 62 -4.96 -0.10 17.88
CA VAL A 62 -3.96 -0.70 18.78
C VAL A 62 -3.68 0.20 20.00
N GLU A 63 -3.85 1.51 19.84
CA GLU A 63 -3.68 2.49 20.92
C GLU A 63 -4.90 2.63 21.84
N ALA A 64 -6.08 2.20 21.38
CA ALA A 64 -7.35 2.22 22.13
C ALA A 64 -7.49 1.06 23.13
#